data_AF-F7NJ16-F1
#
_entry.id   AF-F7NJ16-F1
#
_cell.length_a   1.000
_cell.length_b   1.000
_cell.length_c   1.000
_cell.angle_alpha   90.00
_cell.angle_beta   90.00
_cell.angle_gamma   90.00
#
_symmetry.space_group_name_H-M   'P 1'
#
loop_
_entity.id
_entity.type
_entity.pdbx_description
1 polymer ?
#
loop_
_entity_poly.entity_id
_entity_poly.type
_entity_poly.pdbx_seq_one_letter_code
_entity_poly.pdbx_strand_id
1 'polypeptide(L)'
;MNPVVTFNAFSFSYGGKIQALNNISLTVPAGSFTVITGDGGSGKTTLCLAIAGLAPHYFGGAVGGSLLVNGVNTLQRQVAELAETVGIVLEDYESQLVTMTVEEEVAFSLENRGAAPAEISRRVQEALAMVGLTGQERKEIAALSGGQRQRLAIAAVLATRPSILVLDEAASALDPEGAAELYTLLSELNRQNHLTVVLVEHDLAKVLPYATQLVLLQEGSIAAAGPAAKVLRHMACQDSYREGLPALWTLKLYMEQTAGQPFGDWRQEDEAIFELVRYMTQANEVSKNARTA
;
A
#
# COMPACT_ATOMS: atom_id res chain seq x y z
N MET A 1 -16.64 6.75 6.44
CA MET A 1 -16.39 5.31 6.20
C MET A 1 -15.98 4.69 7.51
N ASN A 2 -16.45 3.47 7.81
CA ASN A 2 -16.09 2.80 9.07
C ASN A 2 -14.62 2.32 9.00
N PRO A 3 -13.87 2.39 10.11
CA PRO A 3 -12.50 1.92 10.14
C PRO A 3 -12.41 0.39 10.16
N VAL A 4 -11.49 -0.18 9.40
CA VAL A 4 -11.20 -1.64 9.39
C VAL A 4 -9.89 -1.97 10.08
N VAL A 5 -8.96 -1.02 10.18
CA VAL A 5 -7.79 -1.13 11.05
C VAL A 5 -7.69 0.12 11.92
N THR A 6 -7.54 -0.06 13.22
CA THR A 6 -7.39 1.03 14.18
C THR A 6 -6.27 0.74 15.15
N PHE A 7 -5.22 1.56 15.12
CA PHE A 7 -4.18 1.60 16.13
C PHE A 7 -4.56 2.67 17.17
N ASN A 8 -4.58 2.30 18.45
CA ASN A 8 -4.81 3.20 19.57
C ASN A 8 -3.58 3.21 20.48
N ALA A 9 -2.76 4.27 20.37
CA ALA A 9 -1.52 4.41 21.13
C ALA A 9 -0.65 3.14 21.11
N PHE A 10 -0.63 2.45 19.97
CA PHE A 10 0.00 1.14 19.85
C PHE A 10 1.51 1.25 19.80
N SER A 11 2.20 0.49 20.65
CA SER A 11 3.65 0.40 20.67
C SER A 11 4.06 -1.06 20.58
N PHE A 12 5.19 -1.32 19.94
CA PHE A 12 5.74 -2.66 19.83
C PHE A 12 7.27 -2.65 19.89
N SER A 13 7.82 -3.56 20.69
CA SER A 13 9.25 -3.73 20.85
C SER A 13 9.68 -5.19 20.68
N TYR A 14 10.57 -5.47 19.73
CA TYR A 14 11.17 -6.78 19.54
C TYR A 14 12.04 -7.13 20.76
N GLY A 15 11.80 -8.31 21.33
CA GLY A 15 12.50 -8.82 22.52
C GLY A 15 12.47 -7.86 23.72
N GLY A 16 11.54 -6.89 23.75
CA GLY A 16 11.48 -5.84 24.77
C GLY A 16 12.64 -4.82 24.74
N LYS A 17 13.48 -4.81 23.70
CA LYS A 17 14.68 -3.98 23.62
C LYS A 17 14.69 -3.01 22.45
N ILE A 18 14.25 -3.46 21.28
CA ILE A 18 14.24 -2.65 20.05
C ILE A 18 12.83 -2.15 19.85
N GLN A 19 12.57 -0.89 20.20
CA GLN A 19 11.28 -0.26 20.03
C GLN A 19 11.06 0.10 18.56
N ALA A 20 10.30 -0.74 17.86
CA ALA A 20 10.06 -0.60 16.43
C ALA A 20 8.83 0.25 16.13
N LEU A 21 7.83 0.25 17.02
CA LEU A 21 6.65 1.12 16.93
C LEU A 21 6.44 1.82 18.28
N ASN A 22 6.10 3.09 18.23
CA ASN A 22 5.94 3.97 19.37
C ASN A 22 4.67 4.81 19.25
N ASN A 23 3.68 4.52 20.08
CA ASN A 23 2.46 5.31 20.24
C ASN A 23 1.72 5.58 18.92
N ILE A 24 1.64 4.57 18.05
CA ILE A 24 0.94 4.63 16.76
C ILE A 24 -0.55 4.86 17.02
N SER A 25 -1.06 5.97 16.50
CA SER A 25 -2.50 6.28 16.48
C SER A 25 -2.93 6.53 15.05
N LEU A 26 -3.44 5.49 14.41
CA LEU A 26 -3.76 5.45 12.98
C LEU A 26 -5.11 4.78 12.76
N THR A 27 -5.83 5.26 11.76
CA THR A 27 -7.05 4.63 11.28
C THR A 27 -6.94 4.38 9.78
N VAL A 28 -7.27 3.15 9.37
CA VAL A 28 -7.39 2.75 7.95
C VAL A 28 -8.88 2.55 7.67
N PRO A 29 -9.51 3.42 6.84
CA PRO A 29 -10.91 3.27 6.47
C PRO A 29 -11.15 2.03 5.60
N ALA A 30 -12.33 1.42 5.71
CA ALA A 30 -12.78 0.35 4.81
C ALA A 30 -12.72 0.80 3.35
N GLY A 31 -12.20 -0.05 2.46
CA GLY A 31 -12.10 0.23 1.02
C GLY A 31 -11.15 1.38 0.69
N SER A 32 -10.30 1.82 1.63
CA SER A 32 -9.27 2.81 1.36
C SER A 32 -8.06 2.18 0.67
N PHE A 33 -7.36 2.99 -0.11
CA PHE A 33 -6.01 2.72 -0.57
C PHE A 33 -5.07 3.58 0.27
N THR A 34 -4.51 3.00 1.33
CA THR A 34 -3.62 3.67 2.28
C THR A 34 -2.17 3.35 1.92
N VAL A 35 -1.38 4.39 1.65
CA VAL A 35 0.06 4.24 1.39
C VAL A 35 0.84 4.68 2.63
N ILE A 36 1.77 3.83 3.05
CA ILE A 36 2.72 4.07 4.14
C ILE A 36 4.08 4.32 3.50
N THR A 37 4.74 5.40 3.93
CA THR A 37 6.06 5.80 3.45
C THR A 37 6.92 6.27 4.61
N GLY A 38 8.20 6.49 4.35
CA GLY A 38 9.21 6.90 5.34
C GLY A 38 10.48 6.07 5.23
N ASP A 39 11.54 6.49 5.92
CA ASP A 39 12.89 5.95 5.70
C ASP A 39 13.02 4.46 6.05
N GLY A 40 14.11 3.84 5.59
CA GLY A 40 14.51 2.51 6.04
C GLY A 40 14.61 2.46 7.57
N GLY A 41 14.05 1.42 8.19
CA GLY A 41 14.05 1.28 9.65
C GLY A 41 13.03 2.13 10.40
N SER A 42 12.15 2.89 9.73
CA SER A 42 11.11 3.69 10.40
C SER A 42 9.96 2.87 11.01
N GLY A 43 9.94 1.55 10.81
CA GLY A 43 8.94 0.63 11.37
C GLY A 43 7.85 0.16 10.40
N LYS A 44 7.94 0.48 9.10
CA LYS A 44 6.90 0.17 8.08
C LYS A 44 6.55 -1.32 8.01
N THR A 45 7.55 -2.18 7.81
CA THR A 45 7.40 -3.64 7.85
C THR A 45 6.79 -4.11 9.17
N THR A 46 7.23 -3.55 10.30
CA THR A 46 6.68 -3.93 11.61
C THR A 46 5.21 -3.53 11.75
N LEU A 47 4.81 -2.40 11.17
CA LEU A 47 3.42 -1.98 11.11
C LEU A 47 2.60 -2.96 10.27
N CYS A 48 3.08 -3.37 9.09
CA CYS A 48 2.47 -4.39 8.25
C CYS A 48 2.29 -5.73 8.99
N LEU A 49 3.35 -6.22 9.63
CA LEU A 49 3.35 -7.44 10.43
C LEU A 49 2.37 -7.36 11.61
N ALA A 50 2.23 -6.19 12.24
CA ALA A 50 1.26 -5.99 13.31
C ALA A 50 -0.19 -6.07 12.79
N ILE A 51 -0.49 -5.48 11.63
CA ILE A 51 -1.82 -5.57 10.99
C ILE A 51 -2.18 -7.04 10.72
N ALA A 52 -1.23 -7.83 10.21
CA ALA A 52 -1.42 -9.26 9.96
C ALA A 52 -1.40 -10.13 11.24
N GLY A 53 -1.15 -9.53 12.42
CA GLY A 53 -1.05 -10.24 13.70
C GLY A 53 0.24 -11.02 13.89
N LEU A 54 1.20 -10.98 12.95
CA LEU A 54 2.49 -11.67 13.07
C LEU A 54 3.36 -11.06 14.18
N ALA A 55 3.25 -9.75 14.40
CA ALA A 55 3.80 -9.07 15.58
C ALA A 55 2.64 -8.73 16.55
N PRO A 56 2.57 -9.33 17.76
CA PRO A 56 3.62 -10.12 18.44
C PRO A 56 3.52 -11.64 18.27
N HIS A 57 2.47 -12.21 17.69
CA HIS A 57 2.15 -13.64 17.87
C HIS A 57 3.23 -14.60 17.35
N TYR A 58 3.91 -14.25 16.27
CA TYR A 58 4.99 -15.05 15.69
C TYR A 58 6.37 -14.57 16.15
N PHE A 59 6.64 -13.27 16.07
CA PHE A 59 7.95 -12.70 16.38
C PHE A 59 8.21 -12.46 17.89
N GLY A 60 7.19 -12.65 18.74
CA GLY A 60 7.23 -12.29 20.14
C GLY A 60 7.37 -10.78 20.35
N GLY A 61 7.65 -10.35 21.59
CA GLY A 61 7.90 -8.95 21.93
C GLY A 61 6.90 -8.36 22.92
N ALA A 62 7.10 -7.09 23.25
CA ALA A 62 6.25 -6.34 24.17
C ALA A 62 5.30 -5.43 23.38
N VAL A 63 4.02 -5.44 23.73
CA VAL A 63 2.99 -4.58 23.12
C VAL A 63 2.46 -3.60 24.16
N GLY A 64 2.29 -2.35 23.75
CA GLY A 64 1.52 -1.33 24.46
C GLY A 64 0.35 -0.83 23.60
N GLY A 65 -0.69 -0.26 24.23
CA GLY A 65 -1.88 0.20 23.52
C GLY A 65 -2.73 -0.94 22.95
N SER A 66 -3.43 -0.69 21.85
CA SER A 66 -4.23 -1.73 21.16
C SER A 66 -4.26 -1.55 19.65
N LEU A 67 -4.38 -2.66 18.94
CA LEU A 67 -4.60 -2.72 17.50
C LEU A 67 -5.88 -3.53 17.25
N LEU A 68 -6.84 -2.93 16.56
CA LEU A 68 -8.09 -3.55 16.19
C LEU A 68 -8.12 -3.77 14.67
N VAL A 69 -8.47 -4.98 14.25
CA VAL A 69 -8.77 -5.34 12.87
C VAL A 69 -10.23 -5.80 12.80
N ASN A 70 -11.03 -5.17 11.94
CA ASN A 70 -12.48 -5.37 11.85
C ASN A 70 -13.19 -5.27 13.22
N GLY A 71 -12.73 -4.33 14.07
CA GLY A 71 -13.27 -4.09 15.41
C GLY A 71 -12.83 -5.09 16.49
N VAL A 72 -11.98 -6.06 16.15
CA VAL A 72 -11.47 -7.08 17.08
C VAL A 72 -10.01 -6.80 17.42
N ASN A 73 -9.65 -6.83 18.69
CA ASN A 73 -8.26 -6.67 19.12
C ASN A 73 -7.41 -7.85 18.62
N THR A 74 -6.31 -7.58 17.91
CA THR A 74 -5.45 -8.61 17.32
C THR A 74 -4.83 -9.53 18.36
N LEU A 75 -4.62 -9.07 19.59
CA LEU A 75 -4.10 -9.90 20.69
C LEU A 75 -5.10 -10.96 21.19
N GLN A 76 -6.38 -10.82 20.85
CA GLN A 76 -7.46 -11.74 21.25
C GLN A 76 -7.76 -12.80 20.19
N ARG A 77 -7.05 -12.79 19.06
CA ARG A 77 -7.24 -13.70 17.94
C ARG A 77 -5.93 -14.40 17.59
N GLN A 78 -6.03 -15.63 17.11
CA GLN A 78 -4.89 -16.33 16.54
C GLN A 78 -4.57 -15.78 15.15
N VAL A 79 -3.32 -15.94 14.72
CA VAL A 79 -2.86 -15.54 13.38
C VAL A 79 -3.72 -16.19 12.29
N ALA A 80 -4.10 -17.47 12.45
CA ALA A 80 -4.94 -18.18 11.50
C ALA A 80 -6.32 -17.52 11.31
N GLU A 81 -6.94 -17.02 12.39
CA GLU A 81 -8.23 -16.31 12.32
C GLU A 81 -8.08 -14.95 11.65
N LEU A 82 -6.99 -14.22 11.92
CA LEU A 82 -6.71 -12.93 11.28
C LEU A 82 -6.46 -13.10 9.78
N ALA A 83 -5.74 -14.16 9.39
CA ALA A 83 -5.42 -14.50 8.01
C ALA A 83 -6.65 -14.78 7.13
N GLU A 84 -7.81 -15.08 7.72
CA GLU A 84 -9.07 -15.18 6.96
C GLU A 84 -9.49 -13.83 6.36
N THR A 85 -9.10 -12.73 7.00
CA THR A 85 -9.52 -11.36 6.64
C THR A 85 -8.38 -10.49 6.12
N VAL A 86 -7.15 -10.73 6.56
CA VAL A 86 -5.94 -9.99 6.21
C VAL A 86 -5.01 -10.88 5.39
N GLY A 87 -4.79 -10.49 4.13
CA GLY A 87 -3.72 -11.04 3.31
C GLY A 87 -2.48 -10.18 3.41
N ILE A 88 -1.28 -10.78 3.44
CA ILE A 88 -0.02 -10.04 3.49
C ILE A 88 0.99 -10.59 2.48
N VAL A 89 1.62 -9.68 1.72
CA VAL A 89 2.80 -9.94 0.90
C VAL A 89 3.95 -9.14 1.50
N LEU A 90 5.03 -9.84 1.86
CA LEU A 90 6.23 -9.26 2.47
C LEU A 90 7.21 -8.79 1.39
N GLU A 91 8.17 -7.94 1.79
CA GLU A 91 9.26 -7.49 0.91
C GLU A 91 10.06 -8.68 0.38
N ASP A 92 10.46 -9.60 1.28
CA ASP A 92 11.03 -10.90 0.93
C ASP A 92 9.92 -11.90 0.56
N TYR A 93 9.21 -11.61 -0.53
CA TYR A 93 8.10 -12.43 -1.01
C TYR A 93 8.54 -13.85 -1.40
N GLU A 94 9.82 -14.05 -1.76
CA GLU A 94 10.35 -15.38 -2.11
C GLU A 94 10.31 -16.32 -0.91
N SER A 95 10.52 -15.80 0.31
CA SER A 95 10.36 -16.57 1.55
C SER A 95 8.95 -17.10 1.80
N GLN A 96 7.94 -16.55 1.11
CA GLN A 96 6.55 -16.97 1.22
C GLN A 96 6.17 -18.05 0.21
N LEU A 97 6.99 -18.29 -0.82
CA LEU A 97 6.75 -19.31 -1.84
C LEU A 97 7.32 -20.66 -1.38
N VAL A 98 6.44 -21.63 -1.11
CA VAL A 98 6.82 -22.86 -0.38
C VAL A 98 6.53 -24.16 -1.14
N THR A 99 5.89 -24.07 -2.30
CA THR A 99 5.52 -25.23 -3.12
C THR A 99 6.45 -25.39 -4.34
N MET A 100 6.18 -26.40 -5.19
CA MET A 100 7.03 -26.68 -6.36
C MET A 100 6.51 -26.02 -7.63
N THR A 101 5.18 -25.96 -7.81
CA THR A 101 4.54 -25.43 -9.02
C THR A 101 3.64 -24.23 -8.75
N VAL A 102 3.38 -23.46 -9.81
CA VAL A 102 2.53 -22.26 -9.77
C VAL A 102 1.12 -22.55 -9.26
N GLU A 103 0.50 -23.63 -9.72
CA GLU A 103 -0.85 -24.04 -9.29
C GLU A 103 -0.87 -24.43 -7.81
N GLU A 104 0.11 -25.25 -7.37
CA GLU A 104 0.22 -25.68 -5.97
C GLU A 104 0.35 -24.48 -5.04
N GLU A 105 1.12 -23.46 -5.41
CA GLU A 105 1.34 -22.29 -4.57
C GLU A 105 0.04 -21.53 -4.31
N VAL A 106 -0.75 -21.31 -5.36
CA VAL A 106 -2.03 -20.61 -5.24
C VAL A 106 -3.07 -21.47 -4.51
N ALA A 107 -3.02 -22.79 -4.71
CA ALA A 107 -3.91 -23.73 -4.03
C ALA A 107 -3.60 -23.89 -2.53
N PHE A 108 -2.33 -23.76 -2.14
CA PHE A 108 -1.83 -24.09 -0.79
C PHE A 108 -2.66 -23.49 0.35
N SER A 109 -2.91 -22.17 0.30
CA SER A 109 -3.69 -21.49 1.34
C SER A 109 -5.17 -21.88 1.35
N LEU A 110 -5.71 -22.31 0.21
CA LEU A 110 -7.11 -22.75 0.09
C LEU A 110 -7.28 -24.18 0.62
N GLU A 111 -6.31 -25.06 0.36
CA GLU A 111 -6.26 -26.42 0.90
C GLU A 111 -6.15 -26.41 2.42
N ASN A 112 -5.28 -25.54 2.98
CA ASN A 112 -5.15 -25.35 4.42
C ASN A 112 -6.44 -24.87 5.09
N ARG A 113 -7.34 -24.23 4.34
CA ARG A 113 -8.67 -23.80 4.80
C ARG A 113 -9.77 -24.85 4.54
N GLY A 114 -9.40 -26.01 3.99
CA GLY A 114 -10.35 -27.08 3.67
C GLY A 114 -11.32 -26.74 2.55
N ALA A 115 -10.96 -25.86 1.61
CA ALA A 115 -11.81 -25.52 0.47
C ALA A 115 -12.06 -26.75 -0.43
N ALA A 116 -13.23 -26.80 -1.07
CA ALA A 116 -13.57 -27.92 -1.94
C ALA A 116 -12.70 -27.91 -3.23
N PRO A 117 -12.32 -29.06 -3.80
CA PRO A 117 -11.45 -29.12 -4.98
C PRO A 117 -11.92 -28.26 -6.16
N ALA A 118 -13.24 -28.28 -6.46
CA ALA A 118 -13.80 -27.47 -7.53
C ALA A 118 -13.70 -25.96 -7.27
N GLU A 119 -13.77 -25.55 -6.00
CA GLU A 119 -13.57 -24.16 -5.61
C GLU A 119 -12.10 -23.76 -5.74
N ILE A 120 -11.17 -24.64 -5.31
CA ILE A 120 -9.73 -24.43 -5.43
C ILE A 120 -9.36 -24.22 -6.90
N SER A 121 -9.71 -25.15 -7.79
CA SER A 121 -9.38 -25.04 -9.22
C SER A 121 -9.89 -23.74 -9.83
N ARG A 122 -11.12 -23.32 -9.50
CA ARG A 122 -11.69 -22.06 -9.99
C ARG A 122 -10.92 -20.84 -9.45
N ARG A 123 -10.62 -20.80 -8.15
CA ARG A 123 -9.90 -19.69 -7.52
C ARG A 123 -8.46 -19.58 -8.02
N VAL A 124 -7.79 -20.71 -8.26
CA VAL A 124 -6.45 -20.73 -8.87
C VAL A 124 -6.48 -20.09 -10.25
N GLN A 125 -7.40 -20.52 -11.12
CA GLN A 125 -7.53 -19.95 -12.46
C GLN A 125 -7.82 -18.44 -12.44
N GLU A 126 -8.73 -18.01 -11.57
CA GLU A 126 -9.06 -16.58 -11.38
C GLU A 126 -7.83 -15.77 -10.92
N ALA A 127 -7.11 -16.27 -9.92
CA ALA A 127 -5.96 -15.58 -9.35
C ALA A 127 -4.80 -15.46 -10.35
N LEU A 128 -4.49 -16.54 -11.07
CA LEU A 128 -3.43 -16.52 -12.09
C LEU A 128 -3.80 -15.63 -13.26
N ALA A 129 -5.07 -15.57 -13.66
CA ALA A 129 -5.53 -14.65 -14.69
C ALA A 129 -5.37 -13.18 -14.28
N MET A 130 -5.71 -12.83 -13.02
CA MET A 130 -5.56 -11.45 -12.52
C MET A 130 -4.12 -10.93 -12.61
N VAL A 131 -3.12 -11.80 -12.41
CA VAL A 131 -1.72 -11.38 -12.40
C VAL A 131 -0.98 -11.68 -13.72
N GLY A 132 -1.67 -12.19 -14.75
CA GLY A 132 -1.06 -12.49 -16.05
C GLY A 132 -0.19 -13.75 -16.08
N LEU A 133 -0.51 -14.75 -15.25
CA LEU A 133 0.19 -16.05 -15.18
C LEU A 133 -0.64 -17.22 -15.74
N THR A 134 -1.75 -16.97 -16.44
CA THR A 134 -2.52 -18.00 -17.14
C THR A 134 -1.63 -18.82 -18.08
N GLY A 135 -1.81 -20.14 -18.09
CA GLY A 135 -1.01 -21.07 -18.91
C GLY A 135 0.33 -21.48 -18.29
N GLN A 136 0.68 -20.94 -17.10
CA GLN A 136 1.89 -21.29 -16.37
C GLN A 136 1.62 -22.19 -15.16
N GLU A 137 0.42 -22.75 -15.02
CA GLU A 137 -0.06 -23.50 -13.85
C GLU A 137 0.90 -24.62 -13.43
N ARG A 138 1.41 -25.38 -14.42
CA ARG A 138 2.31 -26.52 -14.18
C ARG A 138 3.79 -26.16 -14.18
N LYS A 139 4.13 -24.88 -14.36
CA LYS A 139 5.52 -24.45 -14.41
C LYS A 139 6.11 -24.53 -13.00
N GLU A 140 7.36 -24.96 -12.91
CA GLU A 140 8.10 -24.93 -11.65
C GLU A 140 8.35 -23.48 -11.22
N ILE A 141 8.16 -23.18 -9.93
CA ILE A 141 8.38 -21.83 -9.38
C ILE A 141 9.82 -21.37 -9.62
N ALA A 142 10.78 -22.29 -9.53
CA ALA A 142 12.19 -22.02 -9.78
C ALA A 142 12.47 -21.54 -11.22
N ALA A 143 11.60 -21.86 -12.19
CA ALA A 143 11.72 -21.44 -13.58
C ALA A 143 11.04 -20.09 -13.89
N LEU A 144 10.41 -19.45 -12.90
CA LEU A 144 9.85 -18.11 -13.02
C LEU A 144 10.93 -17.04 -12.89
N SER A 145 10.74 -15.91 -13.59
CA SER A 145 11.51 -14.68 -13.29
C SER A 145 11.13 -14.13 -11.91
N GLY A 146 11.96 -13.24 -11.34
CA GLY A 146 11.65 -12.58 -10.06
C GLY A 146 10.29 -11.87 -10.08
N GLY A 147 10.03 -11.05 -11.10
CA GLY A 147 8.73 -10.40 -11.27
C GLY A 147 7.55 -11.38 -11.41
N GLN A 148 7.75 -12.54 -12.05
CA GLN A 148 6.72 -13.59 -12.11
C GLN A 148 6.50 -14.26 -10.74
N ARG A 149 7.55 -14.49 -9.96
CA ARG A 149 7.45 -15.01 -8.58
C ARG A 149 6.73 -14.03 -7.67
N GLN A 150 6.98 -12.72 -7.80
CA GLN A 150 6.28 -11.70 -7.04
C GLN A 150 4.78 -11.65 -7.38
N ARG A 151 4.46 -11.72 -8.68
CA ARG A 151 3.07 -11.85 -9.15
C ARG A 151 2.39 -13.11 -8.62
N LEU A 152 3.12 -14.22 -8.55
CA LEU A 152 2.63 -15.46 -7.96
C LEU A 152 2.32 -15.31 -6.46
N ALA A 153 3.21 -14.70 -5.68
CA ALA A 153 2.98 -14.44 -4.25
C ALA A 153 1.71 -13.60 -4.04
N ILE A 154 1.51 -12.56 -4.86
CA ILE A 154 0.31 -11.73 -4.82
C ILE A 154 -0.94 -12.55 -5.21
N ALA A 155 -0.87 -13.39 -6.25
CA ALA A 155 -1.97 -14.26 -6.66
C ALA A 155 -2.37 -15.25 -5.58
N ALA A 156 -1.40 -15.88 -4.91
CA ALA A 156 -1.64 -16.83 -3.82
C ALA A 156 -2.42 -16.16 -2.67
N VAL A 157 -2.07 -14.92 -2.32
CA VAL A 157 -2.80 -14.14 -1.31
C VAL A 157 -4.19 -13.75 -1.81
N LEU A 158 -4.32 -13.23 -3.03
CA LEU A 158 -5.61 -12.81 -3.61
C LEU A 158 -6.61 -13.96 -3.77
N ALA A 159 -6.13 -15.18 -4.05
CA ALA A 159 -6.98 -16.37 -4.15
C ALA A 159 -7.78 -16.64 -2.87
N THR A 160 -7.24 -16.25 -1.70
CA THR A 160 -7.93 -16.36 -0.41
C THR A 160 -9.08 -15.37 -0.24
N ARG A 161 -9.17 -14.34 -1.09
CA ARG A 161 -10.15 -13.25 -1.07
C ARG A 161 -10.16 -12.47 0.25
N PRO A 162 -9.03 -11.90 0.66
CA PRO A 162 -8.97 -11.11 1.88
C PRO A 162 -9.80 -9.82 1.75
N SER A 163 -10.30 -9.31 2.87
CA SER A 163 -10.95 -7.99 2.93
C SER A 163 -9.95 -6.83 3.06
N ILE A 164 -8.74 -7.15 3.55
CA ILE A 164 -7.62 -6.23 3.73
C ILE A 164 -6.39 -6.88 3.11
N LEU A 165 -5.75 -6.20 2.17
CA LEU A 165 -4.50 -6.61 1.56
C LEU A 165 -3.38 -5.68 2.01
N VAL A 166 -2.39 -6.25 2.69
CA VAL A 166 -1.18 -5.57 3.14
C VAL A 166 -0.02 -5.96 2.23
N LEU A 167 0.67 -4.98 1.68
CA LEU A 167 1.77 -5.16 0.73
C LEU A 167 2.97 -4.38 1.24
N ASP A 168 4.06 -5.07 1.59
CA ASP A 168 5.30 -4.46 2.02
C ASP A 168 6.28 -4.40 0.85
N GLU A 169 6.42 -3.23 0.21
CA GLU A 169 7.30 -3.01 -0.96
C GLU A 169 7.10 -4.02 -2.11
N ALA A 170 5.85 -4.46 -2.30
CA ALA A 170 5.48 -5.56 -3.19
C ALA A 170 5.54 -5.22 -4.69
N ALA A 171 6.25 -4.17 -5.10
CA ALA A 171 6.56 -3.83 -6.49
C ALA A 171 8.08 -3.79 -6.77
N SER A 172 8.93 -4.09 -5.79
CA SER A 172 10.38 -3.89 -5.85
C SER A 172 11.10 -4.74 -6.93
N ALA A 173 10.62 -5.96 -7.23
CA ALA A 173 11.20 -6.81 -8.27
C ALA A 173 10.52 -6.68 -9.65
N LEU A 174 9.63 -5.69 -9.83
CA LEU A 174 8.98 -5.40 -11.11
C LEU A 174 9.69 -4.26 -11.83
N ASP A 175 9.68 -4.33 -13.17
CA ASP A 175 10.04 -3.18 -14.00
C ASP A 175 8.96 -2.08 -13.90
N PRO A 176 9.24 -0.85 -14.37
CA PRO A 176 8.29 0.26 -14.23
C PRO A 176 6.91 0.00 -14.82
N GLU A 177 6.83 -0.71 -15.95
CA GLU A 177 5.58 -1.10 -16.59
C GLU A 177 4.82 -2.13 -15.74
N GLY A 178 5.50 -3.19 -15.28
CA GLY A 178 4.90 -4.20 -14.42
C GLY A 178 4.43 -3.65 -13.07
N ALA A 179 5.15 -2.69 -12.48
CA ALA A 179 4.73 -2.01 -11.26
C ALA A 179 3.45 -1.18 -11.51
N ALA A 180 3.37 -0.46 -12.64
CA ALA A 180 2.18 0.30 -13.02
C ALA A 180 0.96 -0.61 -13.24
N GLU A 181 1.15 -1.75 -13.92
CA GLU A 181 0.10 -2.78 -14.08
C GLU A 181 -0.39 -3.29 -12.73
N LEU A 182 0.53 -3.60 -11.80
CA LEU A 182 0.18 -4.07 -10.46
C LEU A 182 -0.65 -3.01 -9.71
N TYR A 183 -0.22 -1.75 -9.70
CA TYR A 183 -0.96 -0.71 -9.00
C TYR A 183 -2.33 -0.42 -9.62
N THR A 184 -2.43 -0.53 -10.94
CA THR A 184 -3.71 -0.45 -11.65
C THR A 184 -4.64 -1.59 -11.21
N LEU A 185 -4.16 -2.84 -11.22
CA LEU A 185 -4.91 -4.01 -10.76
C LEU A 185 -5.38 -3.83 -9.30
N LEU A 186 -4.49 -3.41 -8.40
CA LEU A 186 -4.83 -3.20 -6.99
C LEU A 186 -5.88 -2.09 -6.82
N SER A 187 -5.78 -1.01 -7.60
CA SER A 187 -6.77 0.07 -7.61
C SER A 187 -8.13 -0.39 -8.14
N GLU A 188 -8.15 -1.23 -9.18
CA GLU A 188 -9.38 -1.83 -9.71
C GLU A 188 -10.05 -2.73 -8.67
N LEU A 189 -9.29 -3.62 -8.02
CA LEU A 189 -9.79 -4.48 -6.95
C LEU A 189 -10.30 -3.67 -5.75
N ASN A 190 -9.57 -2.61 -5.37
CA ASN A 190 -10.01 -1.67 -4.33
C ASN A 190 -11.36 -1.04 -4.66
N ARG A 191 -11.53 -0.56 -5.90
CA ARG A 191 -12.75 0.16 -6.32
C ARG A 191 -13.94 -0.76 -6.59
N GLN A 192 -13.71 -1.93 -7.20
CA GLN A 192 -14.77 -2.86 -7.61
C GLN A 192 -15.21 -3.81 -6.48
N ASN A 193 -14.25 -4.30 -5.69
CA ASN A 193 -14.49 -5.34 -4.68
C ASN A 193 -14.49 -4.77 -3.26
N HIS A 194 -14.34 -3.46 -3.10
CA HIS A 194 -14.17 -2.78 -1.81
C HIS A 194 -12.99 -3.33 -0.99
N LEU A 195 -11.97 -3.89 -1.67
CA LEU A 195 -10.75 -4.37 -1.03
C LEU A 195 -10.05 -3.20 -0.33
N THR A 196 -9.72 -3.33 0.95
CA THR A 196 -8.88 -2.34 1.62
C THR A 196 -7.42 -2.63 1.31
N VAL A 197 -6.67 -1.66 0.80
CA VAL A 197 -5.25 -1.81 0.45
C VAL A 197 -4.41 -0.99 1.43
N VAL A 198 -3.41 -1.64 2.04
CA VAL A 198 -2.37 -1.02 2.84
C VAL A 198 -1.04 -1.33 2.16
N LEU A 199 -0.44 -0.33 1.54
CA LEU A 199 0.77 -0.49 0.72
C LEU A 199 1.92 0.30 1.33
N VAL A 200 3.05 -0.34 1.58
CA VAL A 200 4.32 0.34 1.84
C VAL A 200 4.99 0.63 0.51
N GLU A 201 5.29 1.91 0.26
CA GLU A 201 5.99 2.35 -0.94
C GLU A 201 6.84 3.60 -0.66
N HIS A 202 8.01 3.63 -1.30
CA HIS A 202 8.97 4.73 -1.22
C HIS A 202 8.86 5.67 -2.42
N ASP A 203 8.60 5.14 -3.61
CA ASP A 203 8.37 5.91 -4.82
C ASP A 203 6.90 6.36 -4.89
N LEU A 204 6.63 7.46 -4.19
CA LEU A 204 5.28 8.03 -4.11
C LEU A 204 4.70 8.40 -5.47
N ALA A 205 5.52 8.70 -6.49
CA ALA A 205 5.03 9.09 -7.80
C ALA A 205 4.20 7.96 -8.44
N LYS A 206 4.58 6.70 -8.21
CA LYS A 206 3.89 5.52 -8.76
C LYS A 206 2.51 5.27 -8.14
N VAL A 207 2.31 5.68 -6.89
CA VAL A 207 1.15 5.26 -6.08
C VAL A 207 0.23 6.41 -5.68
N LEU A 208 0.71 7.65 -5.77
CA LEU A 208 -0.05 8.85 -5.48
C LEU A 208 -1.41 8.94 -6.20
N PRO A 209 -1.55 8.50 -7.47
CA PRO A 209 -2.85 8.53 -8.14
C PRO A 209 -3.94 7.70 -7.45
N TYR A 210 -3.53 6.59 -6.83
CA TYR A 210 -4.44 5.64 -6.19
C TYR A 210 -4.65 5.96 -4.70
N ALA A 211 -3.70 6.66 -4.07
CA ALA A 211 -3.69 6.91 -2.64
C ALA A 211 -4.90 7.75 -2.18
N THR A 212 -5.74 7.13 -1.35
CA THR A 212 -6.81 7.84 -0.61
C THR A 212 -6.28 8.48 0.67
N GLN A 213 -5.22 7.90 1.25
CA GLN A 213 -4.56 8.35 2.47
C GLN A 213 -3.07 8.06 2.36
N LEU A 214 -2.24 9.02 2.78
CA LEU A 214 -0.80 8.83 2.99
C LEU A 214 -0.51 8.81 4.50
N VAL A 215 0.48 8.01 4.89
CA VAL A 215 1.02 7.92 6.25
C VAL A 215 2.53 7.98 6.16
N LEU A 216 3.14 9.03 6.71
CA LEU A 216 4.58 9.15 6.87
C LEU A 216 4.97 8.62 8.25
N LEU A 217 5.76 7.55 8.26
CA LEU A 217 6.31 6.91 9.44
C LEU A 217 7.78 7.33 9.62
N GLN A 218 8.13 7.79 10.81
CA GLN A 218 9.46 8.27 11.16
C GLN A 218 9.83 7.74 12.54
N GLU A 219 10.95 7.02 12.64
CA GLU A 219 11.47 6.49 13.91
C GLU A 219 10.40 5.75 14.76
N GLY A 220 9.62 4.89 14.12
CA GLY A 220 8.56 4.11 14.77
C GLY A 220 7.32 4.91 15.16
N SER A 221 7.20 6.18 14.77
CA SER A 221 6.07 7.06 15.10
C SER A 221 5.43 7.64 13.83
N ILE A 222 4.18 8.08 13.91
CA ILE A 222 3.52 8.77 12.78
C ILE A 222 3.94 10.25 12.78
N ALA A 223 4.72 10.66 11.79
CA ALA A 223 5.08 12.07 11.59
C ALA A 223 3.92 12.87 10.97
N ALA A 224 3.25 12.28 9.98
CA ALA A 224 2.07 12.87 9.36
C ALA A 224 1.15 11.79 8.79
N ALA A 225 -0.17 12.00 8.88
CA ALA A 225 -1.16 11.14 8.24
C ALA A 225 -2.36 11.97 7.74
N GLY A 226 -2.97 11.52 6.64
CA GLY A 226 -4.19 12.09 6.07
C GLY A 226 -4.15 12.17 4.55
N PRO A 227 -4.85 13.15 3.94
CA PRO A 227 -4.81 13.36 2.49
C PRO A 227 -3.38 13.58 2.00
N ALA A 228 -3.10 13.14 0.78
CA ALA A 228 -1.75 13.19 0.22
C ALA A 228 -1.12 14.58 0.27
N ALA A 229 -1.89 15.61 -0.06
CA ALA A 229 -1.43 17.00 -0.01
C ALA A 229 -0.95 17.45 1.38
N LYS A 230 -1.58 16.99 2.47
CA LYS A 230 -1.17 17.31 3.83
C LYS A 230 0.20 16.69 4.14
N VAL A 231 0.37 15.43 3.79
CA VAL A 231 1.59 14.66 4.08
C VAL A 231 2.75 15.14 3.21
N LEU A 232 2.53 15.37 1.91
CA LEU A 232 3.57 15.85 0.99
C LEU A 232 4.05 17.26 1.34
N ARG A 233 3.18 18.16 1.79
CA ARG A 233 3.60 19.47 2.33
C ARG A 233 4.44 19.32 3.60
N HIS A 234 4.07 18.40 4.48
CA HIS A 234 4.86 18.12 5.69
C HIS A 234 6.26 17.59 5.33
N MET A 235 6.35 16.66 4.36
CA MET A 235 7.62 16.16 3.82
C MET A 235 8.47 17.28 3.23
N ALA A 236 7.87 18.21 2.45
CA ALA A 236 8.61 19.31 1.82
C ALA A 236 9.24 20.31 2.80
N CYS A 237 8.72 20.39 4.04
CA CYS A 237 9.27 21.21 5.11
C CYS A 237 10.47 20.55 5.81
N GLN A 238 10.76 19.27 5.54
CA GLN A 238 11.86 18.54 6.16
C GLN A 238 12.90 18.17 5.10
N ASP A 239 14.15 18.59 5.30
CA ASP A 239 15.20 18.36 4.30
C ASP A 239 15.44 16.87 4.00
N SER A 240 15.27 15.98 4.99
CA SER A 240 15.41 14.53 4.83
C SER A 240 14.42 13.90 3.86
N TYR A 241 13.23 14.49 3.69
CA TYR A 241 12.16 13.92 2.85
C TYR A 241 12.01 14.60 1.48
N ARG A 242 12.82 15.62 1.19
CA ARG A 242 12.73 16.37 -0.08
C ARG A 242 13.02 15.51 -1.30
N GLU A 243 13.98 14.58 -1.20
CA GLU A 243 14.33 13.66 -2.29
C GLU A 243 13.22 12.64 -2.56
N GLY A 244 12.40 12.32 -1.57
CA GLY A 244 11.26 11.41 -1.69
C GLY A 244 9.98 12.06 -2.25
N LEU A 245 9.99 13.36 -2.55
CA LEU A 245 8.84 14.03 -3.15
C LEU A 245 8.74 13.71 -4.64
N PRO A 246 7.53 13.39 -5.16
CA PRO A 246 7.31 13.27 -6.59
C PRO A 246 7.73 14.55 -7.32
N ALA A 247 8.36 14.42 -8.49
CA ALA A 247 8.82 15.56 -9.29
C ALA A 247 7.71 16.58 -9.58
N LEU A 248 6.48 16.09 -9.85
CA LEU A 248 5.29 16.91 -10.04
C LEU A 248 4.98 17.78 -8.81
N TRP A 249 5.17 17.26 -7.61
CA TRP A 249 4.97 17.98 -6.36
C TRP A 249 6.06 19.01 -6.09
N THR A 250 7.31 18.69 -6.42
CA THR A 250 8.40 19.67 -6.35
C THR A 250 8.12 20.86 -7.28
N LEU A 251 7.67 20.59 -8.51
CA LEU A 251 7.26 21.63 -9.45
C LEU A 251 6.07 22.44 -8.90
N LYS A 252 5.03 21.77 -8.41
CA LYS A 252 3.85 22.41 -7.82
C LYS A 252 4.24 23.42 -6.74
N LEU A 253 5.03 23.01 -5.75
CA LEU A 253 5.41 23.85 -4.62
C LEU A 253 6.22 25.07 -5.07
N TYR A 254 7.12 24.91 -6.03
CA TYR A 254 7.86 26.02 -6.64
C TYR A 254 6.94 27.01 -7.36
N MET A 255 5.95 26.50 -8.10
CA MET A 255 4.98 27.35 -8.79
C MET A 255 4.05 28.08 -7.81
N GLU A 256 3.61 27.44 -6.72
CA GLU A 256 2.79 28.09 -5.68
C GLU A 256 3.54 29.26 -5.03
N GLN A 257 4.84 29.07 -4.75
CA GLN A 257 5.70 30.13 -4.21
C GLN A 257 5.84 31.31 -5.17
N THR A 258 5.94 31.04 -6.48
CA THR A 258 6.09 32.07 -7.52
C THR A 258 4.77 32.78 -7.81
N ALA A 259 3.66 32.04 -7.85
CA ALA A 259 2.32 32.56 -8.13
C ALA A 259 1.66 33.22 -6.91
N GLY A 260 2.13 32.94 -5.70
CA GLY A 260 1.57 33.47 -4.45
C GLY A 260 0.21 32.87 -4.07
N GLN A 261 -0.15 31.71 -4.64
CA GLN A 261 -1.42 31.01 -4.35
C GLN A 261 -1.24 29.49 -4.46
N PRO A 262 -2.04 28.69 -3.72
CA PRO A 262 -1.99 27.23 -3.83
C PRO A 262 -2.65 26.71 -5.11
N PHE A 263 -2.16 25.58 -5.62
CA PHE A 263 -2.80 24.81 -6.68
C PHE A 263 -3.62 23.64 -6.11
N GLY A 264 -4.48 23.05 -6.95
CA GLY A 264 -5.34 21.91 -6.64
C GLY A 264 -4.59 20.63 -6.28
N ASP A 265 -5.30 19.52 -6.14
CA ASP A 265 -4.73 18.24 -5.69
C ASP A 265 -4.05 17.49 -6.85
N TRP A 266 -2.86 17.94 -7.28
CA TRP A 266 -2.09 17.28 -8.33
C TRP A 266 -1.55 15.93 -7.86
N ARG A 267 -2.19 14.85 -8.31
CA ARG A 267 -1.77 13.46 -8.13
C ARG A 267 -1.16 12.90 -9.41
N GLN A 268 -1.58 13.41 -10.56
CA GLN A 268 -1.07 13.07 -11.88
C GLN A 268 -0.81 14.32 -12.74
N GLU A 269 0.00 14.15 -13.77
CA GLU A 269 0.39 15.22 -14.69
C GLU A 269 -0.81 15.85 -15.40
N ASP A 270 -1.82 15.06 -15.77
CA ASP A 270 -3.01 15.54 -16.49
C ASP A 270 -3.80 16.58 -15.66
N GLU A 271 -3.89 16.38 -14.34
CA GLU A 271 -4.57 17.31 -13.44
C GLU A 271 -3.82 18.65 -13.36
N ALA A 272 -2.48 18.59 -13.32
CA ALA A 272 -1.64 19.77 -13.34
C ALA A 272 -1.74 20.51 -14.66
N ILE A 273 -1.64 19.79 -15.79
CA ILE A 273 -1.78 20.37 -17.14
C ILE A 273 -3.13 21.08 -17.26
N PHE A 274 -4.21 20.42 -16.85
CA PHE A 274 -5.55 20.98 -16.92
C PHE A 274 -5.69 22.29 -16.11
N GLU A 275 -5.19 22.29 -14.86
CA GLU A 275 -5.25 23.49 -14.02
C GLU A 275 -4.40 24.64 -14.57
N LEU A 276 -3.20 24.34 -15.08
CA LEU A 276 -2.28 25.34 -15.64
C LEU A 276 -2.80 25.97 -16.94
N VAL A 277 -3.40 25.17 -17.82
CA VAL A 277 -4.05 25.68 -19.04
C VAL A 277 -5.20 26.63 -18.68
N ARG A 278 -6.01 26.26 -17.67
CA ARG A 278 -7.08 27.13 -17.16
C ARG A 278 -6.53 28.44 -16.60
N TYR A 279 -5.45 28.35 -15.83
CA TYR A 279 -4.79 29.51 -15.22
C TYR A 279 -4.26 30.51 -16.26
N MET A 280 -3.55 30.02 -17.28
CA MET A 280 -3.02 30.86 -18.36
C MET A 280 -4.10 31.53 -19.20
N THR A 281 -5.23 30.83 -19.42
CA THR A 281 -6.37 31.37 -20.18
C THR A 281 -7.01 32.55 -19.45
N GLN A 282 -7.24 32.42 -18.14
CA GLN A 282 -7.79 33.49 -17.29
C GLN A 282 -6.85 34.70 -17.21
N ALA A 283 -5.55 34.48 -17.05
CA ALA A 283 -4.55 35.57 -17.02
C ALA A 283 -4.51 36.37 -18.33
N ASN A 284 -4.69 35.70 -19.48
CA ASN A 284 -4.75 36.34 -20.79
C ASN A 284 -6.02 37.18 -20.99
N GLU A 285 -7.17 36.75 -20.47
CA GLU A 285 -8.42 37.53 -20.52
C GLU A 285 -8.32 38.81 -19.69
N VAL A 286 -7.76 38.72 -18.47
CA VAL A 286 -7.53 39.89 -17.60
C VAL A 286 -6.57 40.89 -18.28
N SER A 287 -5.50 40.39 -18.91
CA SER A 287 -4.52 41.22 -19.62
C SER A 287 -5.09 41.91 -20.87
N LYS A 288 -6.02 41.26 -21.58
CA LYS A 288 -6.71 41.87 -22.73
C LYS A 288 -7.69 42.97 -22.28
N ASN A 289 -8.44 42.72 -21.21
CA ASN A 289 -9.39 43.69 -20.66
C ASN A 289 -8.69 44.92 -20.08
N ALA A 290 -7.51 44.76 -19.47
CA ALA A 290 -6.70 45.87 -18.96
C ALA A 290 -6.04 46.73 -20.05
N ARG A 291 -5.94 46.25 -21.30
CA ARG A 291 -5.42 47.00 -22.45
C ARG A 291 -6.49 47.68 -23.30
N THR A 292 -7.76 47.36 -23.06
CA THR A 292 -8.91 47.92 -23.78
C THR A 292 -9.70 48.94 -22.95
N ALA A 293 -9.33 49.15 -21.69
CA ALA A 293 -9.77 50.23 -20.81
C ALA A 293 -8.72 51.35 -20.78
#